data_AF-N8NLQ9-F1
#
_entry.id   AF-N8NLQ9-F1
#
_cell.length_a   1.000
_cell.length_b   1.000
_cell.length_c   1.000
_cell.angle_alpha   90.00
_cell.angle_beta   90.00
_cell.angle_gamma   90.00
#
_symmetry.space_group_name_H-M   'P 1'
#
loop_
_entity.id
_entity.type
_entity.pdbx_description
1 polymer ?
#
loop_
_entity_poly.entity_id
_entity_poly.type
_entity_poly.pdbx_seq_one_letter_code
_entity_poly.pdbx_strand_id
1 'polypeptide(L)'
;MIIINSAAYVIPEFQSELGAIPPCMLPLGNQKLIQHQVKLLRKFENERIIVTLPLSYKLTLGEKSLINELDIDTVFIPDNFSLANALIYAINMFESYEKNIRILHGDTLIYDLPNQLDVISVARASTDYNWETVIHDLEKSSNLVWAGFFTFSDKNILLRSLSLSNGDFIKAIHLYGEVIVTNNLESKEWYDLGHINTYFVSRSKITTQRSFNSIKIEDGILYKSGNPSIKIIAEAHWLSDIPSRLKKYTPQIIESGRNDKDTPYYAMEYLSFLPLNEIYVHGRNSIFFWSMQFDLLNNYFKDSVLNAEELKKINIIEIEEETRRLYFDKSIKRIATYLNGIGEDFNSYGFEINEDFFLVKDIVSDCLDRTDKLPVIHSIMHGDLCFSNILYDSRSQRIKVIDPRGINSLNEMTFYGDQKYDLAKLAHSVLGMYDFIIAGRYQIKRNNKNNEVIEFELDERLRNIQRLFVDRVFIDHVSVREIMPLVVLLFLSMLPLHSDRADRQKAMLLNAIRIYKFYVLD
;
A
#
# COMPACT_ATOMS: atom_id res chain seq x y z
N MET A 1 -22.60 17.08 -14.12
CA MET A 1 -21.69 15.93 -14.37
C MET A 1 -20.30 16.28 -13.93
N ILE A 2 -19.55 15.27 -13.51
CA ILE A 2 -18.16 15.39 -13.07
C ILE A 2 -17.30 14.44 -13.87
N ILE A 3 -16.21 14.93 -14.46
CA ILE A 3 -15.22 14.13 -15.17
C ILE A 3 -13.91 14.13 -14.38
N ILE A 4 -13.47 12.95 -13.93
CA ILE A 4 -12.09 12.72 -13.49
C ILE A 4 -11.28 12.34 -14.73
N ASN A 5 -10.44 13.26 -15.19
CA ASN A 5 -9.65 13.06 -16.38
C ASN A 5 -8.34 12.29 -16.08
N SER A 6 -8.29 11.01 -16.45
CA SER A 6 -7.15 10.12 -16.23
C SER A 6 -6.83 9.25 -17.46
N ALA A 7 -7.12 9.76 -18.67
CA ALA A 7 -6.93 9.03 -19.94
C ALA A 7 -5.48 8.83 -20.40
N ALA A 8 -4.50 9.36 -19.67
CA ALA A 8 -3.08 9.16 -19.93
C ALA A 8 -2.46 8.20 -18.91
N TYR A 9 -1.23 7.74 -19.19
CA TYR A 9 -0.40 7.05 -18.20
C TYR A 9 0.42 8.03 -17.38
N VAL A 10 0.78 7.64 -16.16
CA VAL A 10 1.73 8.39 -15.33
C VAL A 10 3.08 8.59 -16.04
N ILE A 11 3.85 9.60 -15.62
CA ILE A 11 5.17 9.91 -16.20
C ILE A 11 6.15 8.72 -16.11
N PRO A 12 7.15 8.62 -17.01
CA PRO A 12 8.07 7.48 -17.08
C PRO A 12 8.74 7.10 -15.74
N GLU A 13 9.03 8.09 -14.91
CA GLU A 13 9.59 7.91 -13.57
C GLU A 13 8.67 7.05 -12.70
N PHE A 14 7.36 7.36 -12.65
CA PHE A 14 6.39 6.52 -11.95
C PHE A 14 6.20 5.16 -12.61
N GLN A 15 6.25 5.09 -13.94
CA GLN A 15 6.13 3.79 -14.62
C GLN A 15 7.27 2.85 -14.27
N SER A 16 8.46 3.38 -13.97
CA SER A 16 9.58 2.56 -13.48
C SER A 16 9.32 1.96 -12.09
N GLU A 17 8.56 2.65 -11.24
CA GLU A 17 8.27 2.23 -9.86
C GLU A 17 6.98 1.40 -9.73
N LEU A 18 5.94 1.77 -10.46
CA LEU A 18 4.58 1.22 -10.35
C LEU A 18 4.08 0.56 -11.64
N GLY A 19 4.86 0.57 -12.72
CA GLY A 19 4.38 0.15 -14.04
C GLY A 19 3.42 1.17 -14.67
N ALA A 20 2.95 0.85 -15.88
CA ALA A 20 2.04 1.71 -16.63
C ALA A 20 0.64 1.69 -16.01
N ILE A 21 0.35 2.68 -15.17
CA ILE A 21 -0.97 2.93 -14.56
C ILE A 21 -1.49 4.33 -14.92
N PRO A 22 -2.81 4.53 -14.97
CA PRO A 22 -3.42 5.86 -15.05
C PRO A 22 -3.21 6.64 -13.75
N PRO A 23 -3.10 7.98 -13.78
CA PRO A 23 -2.91 8.81 -12.59
C PRO A 23 -3.93 8.58 -11.46
N CYS A 24 -5.22 8.43 -11.78
CA CYS A 24 -6.23 8.17 -10.74
C CYS A 24 -6.06 6.82 -10.02
N MET A 25 -5.21 5.93 -10.56
CA MET A 25 -4.89 4.63 -9.96
C MET A 25 -3.64 4.67 -9.07
N LEU A 26 -2.96 5.83 -8.94
CA LEU A 26 -1.82 5.99 -8.04
C LEU A 26 -2.17 5.55 -6.61
N PRO A 27 -1.31 4.78 -5.93
CA PRO A 27 -1.54 4.40 -4.55
C PRO A 27 -1.37 5.60 -3.61
N LEU A 28 -2.24 5.70 -2.62
CA LEU A 28 -2.19 6.72 -1.58
C LEU A 28 -2.79 6.15 -0.29
N GLY A 29 -1.94 5.76 0.66
CA GLY A 29 -2.34 5.25 1.96
C GLY A 29 -3.08 3.91 1.89
N ASN A 30 -2.54 2.93 1.16
CA ASN A 30 -3.17 1.62 0.86
C ASN A 30 -4.52 1.68 0.10
N GLN A 31 -4.91 2.86 -0.41
CA GLN A 31 -6.04 3.03 -1.31
C GLN A 31 -5.55 3.59 -2.64
N LYS A 32 -6.41 3.61 -3.64
CA LYS A 32 -6.15 4.32 -4.89
C LYS A 32 -6.62 5.76 -4.81
N LEU A 33 -5.95 6.66 -5.52
CA LEU A 33 -6.30 8.08 -5.57
C LEU A 33 -7.77 8.31 -5.93
N ILE A 34 -8.31 7.54 -6.88
CA ILE A 34 -9.74 7.60 -7.27
C ILE A 34 -10.70 7.41 -6.09
N GLN A 35 -10.35 6.61 -5.07
CA GLN A 35 -11.20 6.42 -3.89
C GLN A 35 -11.31 7.71 -3.07
N HIS A 36 -10.19 8.40 -2.90
CA HIS A 36 -10.14 9.71 -2.23
C HIS A 36 -10.87 10.78 -3.03
N GLN A 37 -10.63 10.82 -4.35
CA GLN A 37 -11.28 11.78 -5.26
C GLN A 37 -12.80 11.60 -5.26
N VAL A 38 -13.30 10.38 -5.45
CA VAL A 38 -14.75 10.10 -5.47
C VAL A 38 -15.39 10.48 -4.14
N LYS A 39 -14.79 10.11 -3.01
CA LYS A 39 -15.31 10.47 -1.68
C LYS A 39 -15.53 11.98 -1.52
N LEU A 40 -14.61 12.80 -2.04
CA LEU A 40 -14.72 14.26 -1.99
C LEU A 40 -15.75 14.81 -2.98
N LEU A 41 -15.79 14.25 -4.19
CA LEU A 41 -16.71 14.68 -5.24
C LEU A 41 -18.17 14.33 -4.92
N ARG A 42 -18.44 13.35 -4.05
CA ARG A 42 -19.82 13.01 -3.62
C ARG A 42 -20.55 14.12 -2.88
N LYS A 43 -19.88 15.19 -2.47
CA LYS A 43 -20.54 16.40 -1.96
C LYS A 43 -21.39 17.12 -3.01
N PHE A 44 -21.11 16.90 -4.29
CA PHE A 44 -21.91 17.41 -5.42
C PHE A 44 -23.04 16.43 -5.68
N GLU A 45 -24.09 16.54 -4.88
CA GLU A 45 -25.25 15.63 -4.91
C GLU A 45 -25.87 15.57 -6.31
N ASN A 46 -26.32 14.38 -6.71
CA ASN A 46 -26.99 14.09 -7.99
C ASN A 46 -26.14 14.28 -9.25
N GLU A 47 -24.87 14.69 -9.15
CA GLU A 47 -23.98 14.76 -10.31
C GLU A 47 -23.32 13.40 -10.57
N ARG A 48 -23.46 12.90 -11.81
CA ARG A 48 -22.81 11.67 -12.27
C ARG A 48 -21.29 11.84 -12.33
N ILE A 49 -20.53 10.89 -11.80
CA ILE A 49 -19.06 10.88 -11.85
C ILE A 49 -18.59 9.92 -12.93
N ILE A 50 -17.79 10.45 -13.85
CA ILE A 50 -17.22 9.74 -14.99
C ILE A 50 -15.70 9.79 -14.86
N VAL A 51 -15.03 8.67 -15.09
CA VAL A 51 -13.57 8.59 -15.11
C VAL A 51 -13.08 8.20 -16.48
N THR A 52 -12.16 8.99 -17.03
CA THR A 52 -11.51 8.65 -18.31
C THR A 52 -10.27 7.80 -18.05
N LEU A 53 -10.07 6.76 -18.87
CA LEU A 53 -8.95 5.83 -18.78
C LEU A 53 -8.33 5.61 -20.18
N PRO A 54 -7.03 5.28 -20.30
CA PRO A 54 -6.43 4.93 -21.58
C PRO A 54 -7.10 3.70 -22.18
N LEU A 55 -7.32 3.68 -23.50
CA LEU A 55 -7.98 2.58 -24.21
C LEU A 55 -7.20 1.26 -24.09
N SER A 56 -5.87 1.32 -24.05
CA SER A 56 -5.05 0.14 -23.84
C SER A 56 -5.02 -0.35 -22.38
N TYR A 57 -5.56 0.41 -21.42
CA TYR A 57 -5.55 0.02 -20.01
C TYR A 57 -6.58 -1.08 -19.72
N LYS A 58 -6.11 -2.23 -19.27
CA LYS A 58 -6.97 -3.36 -18.89
C LYS A 58 -7.24 -3.35 -17.39
N LEU A 59 -8.47 -3.05 -17.02
CA LEU A 59 -8.92 -3.13 -15.63
C LEU A 59 -8.74 -4.54 -15.07
N THR A 60 -8.11 -4.66 -13.90
CA THR A 60 -8.17 -5.89 -13.10
C THR A 60 -9.59 -6.15 -12.62
N LEU A 61 -9.88 -7.37 -12.18
CA LEU A 61 -11.18 -7.69 -11.58
C LEU A 61 -11.43 -6.83 -10.31
N GLY A 62 -10.41 -6.66 -9.46
CA GLY A 62 -10.50 -5.79 -8.29
C GLY A 62 -10.73 -4.32 -8.63
N GLU A 63 -10.19 -3.83 -9.77
CA GLU A 63 -10.48 -2.49 -10.28
C GLU A 63 -11.92 -2.35 -10.77
N LYS A 64 -12.47 -3.37 -11.45
CA LYS A 64 -13.87 -3.39 -11.85
C LYS A 64 -14.80 -3.39 -10.64
N SER A 65 -14.49 -4.22 -9.64
CA SER A 65 -15.24 -4.25 -8.38
C SER A 65 -15.21 -2.89 -7.69
N LEU A 66 -14.04 -2.24 -7.65
CA LEU A 66 -13.90 -0.91 -7.06
C LEU A 66 -14.72 0.15 -7.79
N ILE A 67 -14.69 0.15 -9.12
CA ILE A 67 -15.49 1.07 -9.96
C ILE A 67 -16.98 0.91 -9.67
N ASN A 68 -17.45 -0.34 -9.54
CA ASN A 68 -18.84 -0.63 -9.21
C ASN A 68 -19.21 -0.21 -7.78
N GLU A 69 -18.34 -0.49 -6.80
CA GLU A 69 -18.54 -0.10 -5.39
C GLU A 69 -18.61 1.42 -5.23
N LEU A 70 -17.77 2.14 -5.98
CA LEU A 70 -17.75 3.59 -5.97
C LEU A 70 -18.92 4.22 -6.73
N ASP A 71 -19.73 3.43 -7.46
CA ASP A 71 -20.85 3.88 -8.31
C ASP A 71 -20.43 4.94 -9.33
N ILE A 72 -19.36 4.64 -10.08
CA ILE A 72 -18.79 5.55 -11.09
C ILE A 72 -18.78 4.90 -12.48
N ASP A 73 -18.87 5.74 -13.51
CA ASP A 73 -18.75 5.31 -14.90
C ASP A 73 -17.34 5.47 -15.42
N THR A 74 -16.99 4.67 -16.43
CA THR A 74 -15.69 4.76 -17.09
C THR A 74 -15.81 4.94 -18.59
N VAL A 75 -14.90 5.73 -19.17
CA VAL A 75 -14.73 5.87 -20.62
C VAL A 75 -13.28 5.62 -21.00
N PHE A 76 -13.11 4.72 -21.95
CA PHE A 76 -11.81 4.37 -22.51
C PHE A 76 -11.52 5.26 -23.71
N ILE A 77 -10.39 5.98 -23.67
CA ILE A 77 -10.02 7.02 -24.63
C ILE A 77 -8.73 6.60 -25.37
N PRO A 78 -8.65 6.77 -26.70
CA PRO A 78 -7.42 6.45 -27.43
C PRO A 78 -6.19 7.13 -26.85
N ASP A 79 -5.12 6.35 -26.65
CA ASP A 79 -3.93 6.74 -25.89
C ASP A 79 -3.17 7.95 -26.46
N ASN A 80 -3.38 8.28 -27.74
CA ASN A 80 -2.74 9.39 -28.42
C ASN A 80 -3.55 10.70 -28.40
N PHE A 81 -4.70 10.73 -27.71
CA PHE A 81 -5.50 11.94 -27.62
C PHE A 81 -4.83 12.97 -26.71
N SER A 82 -4.84 14.23 -27.14
CA SER A 82 -4.53 15.34 -26.22
C SER A 82 -5.61 15.48 -25.15
N LEU A 83 -5.30 16.20 -24.08
CA LEU A 83 -6.25 16.49 -23.00
C LEU A 83 -7.58 17.06 -23.52
N ALA A 84 -7.53 18.04 -24.43
CA ALA A 84 -8.75 18.64 -24.96
C ALA A 84 -9.57 17.63 -25.79
N ASN A 85 -8.92 16.82 -26.64
CA ASN A 85 -9.60 15.81 -27.45
C ASN A 85 -10.21 14.69 -26.59
N ALA A 86 -9.52 14.29 -25.52
CA ALA A 86 -10.03 13.33 -24.53
C ALA A 86 -11.31 13.85 -23.86
N LEU A 87 -11.34 15.13 -23.47
CA LEU A 87 -12.53 15.75 -22.89
C LEU A 87 -13.69 15.83 -23.88
N ILE A 88 -13.45 16.26 -25.12
CA ILE A 88 -14.49 16.27 -26.17
C ILE A 88 -15.11 14.88 -26.32
N TYR A 89 -14.27 13.85 -26.41
CA TYR A 89 -14.72 12.47 -26.53
C TYR A 89 -15.56 12.04 -25.33
N ALA A 90 -15.05 12.25 -24.11
CA ALA A 90 -15.74 11.86 -22.87
C ALA A 90 -17.09 12.56 -22.70
N ILE A 91 -17.15 13.85 -22.99
CA ILE A 91 -18.39 14.64 -22.86
C ILE A 91 -19.46 14.15 -23.85
N ASN A 92 -19.06 13.81 -25.09
CA ASN A 92 -20.00 13.35 -26.11
C ASN A 92 -20.48 11.90 -25.89
N MET A 93 -19.75 11.09 -25.12
CA MET A 93 -20.14 9.69 -24.82
C MET A 93 -21.29 9.58 -23.81
N PHE A 94 -21.55 10.62 -23.03
CA PHE A 94 -22.66 10.62 -22.08
C PHE A 94 -23.68 11.71 -22.41
N GLU A 95 -24.86 11.26 -22.83
CA GLU A 95 -26.04 12.12 -22.81
C GLU A 95 -26.32 12.52 -21.36
N SER A 96 -26.20 13.82 -21.09
CA SER A 96 -26.61 14.40 -19.82
C SER A 96 -27.43 15.64 -20.09
N TYR A 97 -28.59 15.72 -19.42
CA TYR A 97 -29.44 16.90 -19.35
C TYR A 97 -28.80 18.02 -18.53
N GLU A 98 -27.73 17.73 -17.78
CA GLU A 98 -27.02 18.73 -17.01
C GLU A 98 -26.30 19.71 -17.95
N LYS A 99 -26.54 20.99 -17.68
CA LYS A 99 -25.93 22.10 -18.40
C LYS A 99 -24.50 22.37 -17.91
N ASN A 100 -24.24 22.10 -16.62
CA ASN A 100 -22.94 22.33 -15.99
C ASN A 100 -22.03 21.10 -16.10
N ILE A 101 -20.72 21.36 -15.98
CA ILE A 101 -19.70 20.33 -15.98
C ILE A 101 -18.56 20.71 -15.04
N ARG A 102 -18.07 19.72 -14.29
CA ARG A 102 -16.89 19.83 -13.43
C ARG A 102 -15.81 18.89 -13.93
N ILE A 103 -14.57 19.35 -13.97
CA ILE A 103 -13.42 18.57 -14.43
C ILE A 103 -12.39 18.55 -13.30
N LEU A 104 -11.97 17.34 -12.91
CA LEU A 104 -10.87 17.10 -11.99
C LEU A 104 -9.78 16.34 -12.74
N HIS A 105 -8.52 16.78 -12.67
CA HIS A 105 -7.41 16.01 -13.21
C HIS A 105 -7.12 14.77 -12.36
N GLY A 106 -6.77 13.66 -13.02
CA GLY A 106 -6.62 12.36 -12.37
C GLY A 106 -5.46 12.28 -11.38
N ASP A 107 -4.50 13.20 -11.47
CA ASP A 107 -3.29 13.32 -10.66
C ASP A 107 -3.39 14.38 -9.55
N THR A 108 -4.55 14.96 -9.31
CA THR A 108 -4.74 15.99 -8.27
C THR A 108 -5.70 15.54 -7.18
N LEU A 109 -5.45 15.97 -5.94
CA LEU A 109 -6.36 15.83 -4.81
C LEU A 109 -6.54 17.19 -4.13
N ILE A 110 -7.79 17.61 -3.93
CA ILE A 110 -8.14 18.90 -3.31
C ILE A 110 -9.22 18.64 -2.27
N TYR A 111 -8.97 18.91 -0.98
CA TYR A 111 -9.98 18.71 0.06
C TYR A 111 -11.01 19.86 0.11
N ASP A 112 -10.57 21.09 -0.18
CA ASP A 112 -11.36 22.31 -0.13
C ASP A 112 -11.95 22.71 -1.50
N LEU A 113 -12.48 21.73 -2.26
CA LEU A 113 -13.07 21.96 -3.59
C LEU A 113 -14.11 23.10 -3.58
N PRO A 114 -14.12 24.02 -4.55
CA PRO A 114 -15.14 25.07 -4.61
C PRO A 114 -16.52 24.53 -5.04
N ASN A 115 -17.60 25.09 -4.50
CA ASN A 115 -18.97 24.71 -4.87
C ASN A 115 -19.50 25.47 -6.10
N GLN A 116 -18.93 26.65 -6.36
CA GLN A 116 -19.35 27.58 -7.40
C GLN A 116 -19.09 27.03 -8.81
N LEU A 117 -19.78 27.58 -9.80
CA LEU A 117 -19.56 27.33 -11.22
C LEU A 117 -18.73 28.46 -11.83
N ASP A 118 -18.12 28.18 -12.98
CA ASP A 118 -17.22 29.11 -13.68
C ASP A 118 -16.01 29.49 -12.80
N VAL A 119 -15.44 28.47 -12.16
CA VAL A 119 -14.28 28.60 -11.27
C VAL A 119 -13.13 27.73 -11.75
N ILE A 120 -11.93 28.31 -11.72
CA ILE A 120 -10.67 27.61 -11.87
C ILE A 120 -10.01 27.57 -10.49
N SER A 121 -9.80 26.36 -9.96
CA SER A 121 -9.05 26.21 -8.72
C SER A 121 -7.58 26.50 -8.99
N VAL A 122 -7.01 27.40 -8.19
CA VAL A 122 -5.59 27.74 -8.22
C VAL A 122 -4.95 27.43 -6.88
N ALA A 123 -3.66 27.17 -6.85
CA ALA A 123 -2.92 26.92 -5.61
C ALA A 123 -1.50 27.46 -5.72
N ARG A 124 -0.83 27.67 -4.59
CA ARG A 124 0.56 28.14 -4.59
C ARG A 124 1.50 26.97 -4.89
N ALA A 125 2.25 27.10 -5.97
CA ALA A 125 3.35 26.23 -6.30
C ALA A 125 4.51 26.42 -5.32
N SER A 126 4.98 25.33 -4.71
CA SER A 126 6.20 25.30 -3.88
C SER A 126 7.45 24.92 -4.67
N THR A 127 7.30 24.55 -5.94
CA THR A 127 8.35 24.00 -6.81
C THR A 127 8.19 24.54 -8.24
N ASP A 128 9.25 24.50 -9.04
CA ASP A 128 9.30 25.06 -10.39
C ASP A 128 8.97 23.98 -11.43
N TYR A 129 7.70 23.54 -11.46
CA TYR A 129 7.17 22.66 -12.51
C TYR A 129 6.44 23.48 -13.58
N ASN A 130 6.33 22.94 -14.80
CA ASN A 130 5.64 23.54 -15.95
C ASN A 130 4.10 23.58 -15.75
N TRP A 131 3.63 24.16 -14.65
CA TRP A 131 2.23 24.45 -14.46
C TRP A 131 1.86 25.78 -15.14
N GLU A 132 0.61 25.90 -15.55
CA GLU A 132 0.11 27.17 -16.06
C GLU A 132 0.05 28.19 -14.92
N THR A 133 0.85 29.25 -15.05
CA THR A 133 0.91 30.34 -14.07
C THR A 133 -0.23 31.30 -14.29
N VAL A 134 -0.95 31.64 -13.23
CA VAL A 134 -1.95 32.71 -13.28
C VAL A 134 -1.20 34.05 -13.28
N ILE A 135 -1.10 34.68 -14.45
CA ILE A 135 -0.51 36.01 -14.57
C ILE A 135 -1.52 37.04 -14.06
N HIS A 136 -1.33 37.51 -12.83
CA HIS A 136 -2.00 38.70 -12.28
C HIS A 136 -1.00 39.86 -12.27
N ASP A 137 -1.11 40.75 -13.26
CA ASP A 137 -0.32 41.98 -13.43
C ASP A 137 1.22 41.81 -13.44
N LEU A 138 1.86 42.54 -14.36
CA LEU A 138 3.31 42.49 -14.63
C LEU A 138 4.22 42.88 -13.45
N GLU A 139 3.68 43.22 -12.27
CA GLU A 139 4.44 43.75 -11.14
C GLU A 139 4.51 42.83 -9.90
N LYS A 140 3.76 41.72 -9.85
CA LYS A 140 3.89 40.72 -8.78
C LYS A 140 3.74 39.32 -9.35
N SER A 141 4.86 38.61 -9.49
CA SER A 141 4.88 37.17 -9.76
C SER A 141 4.19 36.41 -8.62
N SER A 142 2.87 36.23 -8.70
CA SER A 142 2.16 35.33 -7.82
C SER A 142 2.48 33.90 -8.27
N ASN A 143 3.07 33.06 -7.40
CA ASN A 143 3.35 31.63 -7.66
C ASN A 143 2.05 30.78 -7.73
N LEU A 144 0.95 31.35 -8.21
CA LEU A 144 -0.33 30.68 -8.33
C LEU A 144 -0.38 29.91 -9.63
N VAL A 145 -0.74 28.63 -9.52
CA VAL A 145 -0.85 27.71 -10.64
C VAL A 145 -2.22 27.04 -10.63
N TRP A 146 -2.69 26.58 -11.79
CA TRP A 146 -3.92 25.80 -11.87
C TRP A 146 -3.80 24.48 -11.10
N ALA A 147 -4.71 24.23 -10.16
CA ALA A 147 -4.70 23.07 -9.26
C ALA A 147 -5.36 21.82 -9.88
N GLY A 148 -5.86 21.91 -11.11
CA GLY A 148 -6.47 20.79 -11.83
C GLY A 148 -7.94 20.54 -11.52
N PHE A 149 -8.66 21.51 -10.93
CA PHE A 149 -10.13 21.46 -10.80
C PHE A 149 -10.76 22.67 -11.48
N PHE A 150 -11.74 22.41 -12.35
CA PHE A 150 -12.39 23.40 -13.19
C PHE A 150 -13.90 23.18 -13.18
N THR A 151 -14.67 24.25 -13.10
CA THR A 151 -16.14 24.18 -13.11
C THR A 151 -16.69 25.14 -14.15
N PHE A 152 -17.68 24.69 -14.92
CA PHE A 152 -18.26 25.44 -16.03
C PHE A 152 -19.78 25.36 -15.96
N SER A 153 -20.46 26.49 -16.08
CA SER A 153 -21.93 26.56 -16.09
C SER A 153 -22.56 26.13 -17.42
N ASP A 154 -21.80 26.16 -18.52
CA ASP A 154 -22.28 25.79 -19.85
C ASP A 154 -21.35 24.82 -20.61
N LYS A 155 -21.73 23.55 -20.61
CA LYS A 155 -21.05 22.45 -21.30
C LYS A 155 -20.92 22.66 -22.81
N ASN A 156 -21.89 23.30 -23.47
CA ASN A 156 -21.84 23.49 -24.93
C ASN A 156 -20.82 24.55 -25.33
N ILE A 157 -20.70 25.62 -24.52
CA ILE A 157 -19.65 26.62 -24.70
C ILE A 157 -18.30 25.96 -24.50
N LEU A 158 -18.13 25.14 -23.44
CA LEU A 158 -16.88 24.42 -23.21
C LEU A 158 -16.53 23.49 -24.38
N LEU A 159 -17.47 22.70 -24.90
CA LEU A 159 -17.25 21.84 -26.06
C LEU A 159 -16.80 22.61 -27.29
N ARG A 160 -17.43 23.77 -27.56
CA ARG A 160 -17.03 24.65 -28.65
C ARG A 160 -15.60 25.17 -28.45
N SER A 161 -15.27 25.63 -27.25
CA SER A 161 -13.94 26.14 -26.92
C SER A 161 -12.86 25.06 -27.04
N LEU A 162 -13.14 23.84 -26.55
CA LEU A 162 -12.27 22.68 -26.72
C LEU A 162 -12.05 22.36 -28.20
N SER A 163 -13.10 22.37 -29.02
CA SER A 163 -13.01 22.07 -30.46
C SER A 163 -12.19 23.12 -31.23
N LEU A 164 -12.26 24.40 -30.84
CA LEU A 164 -11.51 25.50 -31.47
C LEU A 164 -10.05 25.61 -30.97
N SER A 165 -9.71 24.87 -29.92
CA SER A 165 -8.39 24.94 -29.30
C SER A 165 -7.30 24.16 -30.03
N ASN A 166 -7.65 23.31 -31.01
CA ASN A 166 -6.74 22.40 -31.71
C ASN A 166 -5.94 21.47 -30.76
N GLY A 167 -6.59 20.99 -29.70
CA GLY A 167 -5.99 20.04 -28.78
C GLY A 167 -5.32 20.66 -27.54
N ASP A 168 -5.19 21.99 -27.49
CA ASP A 168 -4.61 22.74 -26.39
C ASP A 168 -5.66 23.07 -25.31
N PHE A 169 -5.57 22.40 -24.16
CA PHE A 169 -6.52 22.59 -23.07
C PHE A 169 -6.48 24.00 -22.48
N ILE A 170 -5.30 24.60 -22.34
CA ILE A 170 -5.12 25.93 -21.73
C ILE A 170 -5.82 26.97 -22.61
N LYS A 171 -5.55 26.91 -23.92
CA LYS A 171 -6.24 27.74 -24.90
C LYS A 171 -7.76 27.55 -24.85
N ALA A 172 -8.25 26.33 -24.68
CA ALA A 172 -9.69 26.07 -24.56
C ALA A 172 -10.33 26.77 -23.35
N ILE A 173 -9.65 26.78 -22.20
CA ILE A 173 -10.17 27.46 -21.00
C ILE A 173 -10.20 28.97 -21.19
N HIS A 174 -9.18 29.56 -21.81
CA HIS A 174 -9.19 30.98 -22.16
C HIS A 174 -10.33 31.34 -23.13
N LEU A 175 -10.55 30.53 -24.18
CA LEU A 175 -11.66 30.72 -25.12
C LEU A 175 -13.04 30.61 -24.44
N TYR A 176 -13.19 29.77 -23.42
CA TYR A 176 -14.40 29.75 -22.59
C TYR A 176 -14.55 31.05 -21.80
N GLY A 177 -13.46 31.51 -21.17
CA GLY A 177 -13.39 32.74 -20.37
C GLY A 177 -13.78 34.01 -21.13
N GLU A 178 -13.56 34.05 -22.45
CA GLU A 178 -14.00 35.14 -23.33
C GLU A 178 -15.53 35.24 -23.47
N VAL A 179 -16.26 34.15 -23.23
CA VAL A 179 -17.73 34.08 -23.35
C VAL A 179 -18.40 34.14 -21.97
N ILE A 180 -17.88 33.38 -21.00
CA ILE A 180 -18.34 33.35 -19.61
C ILE A 180 -17.14 33.58 -18.70
N VAL A 181 -17.15 34.68 -17.96
CA VAL A 181 -16.05 35.06 -17.05
C VAL A 181 -15.82 33.97 -16.00
N THR A 182 -14.60 33.44 -15.96
CA THR A 182 -14.17 32.49 -14.94
C THR A 182 -13.43 33.19 -13.81
N ASN A 183 -13.66 32.77 -12.57
CA ASN A 183 -12.95 33.27 -11.40
C ASN A 183 -11.89 32.28 -10.93
N ASN A 184 -10.74 32.78 -10.48
CA ASN A 184 -9.72 31.96 -9.82
C ASN A 184 -10.02 31.87 -8.32
N LEU A 185 -10.05 30.66 -7.77
CA LEU A 185 -10.24 30.45 -6.33
C LEU A 185 -9.05 29.67 -5.75
N GLU A 186 -8.34 30.29 -4.80
CA GLU A 186 -7.17 29.71 -4.15
C GLU A 186 -7.57 28.57 -3.21
N SER A 187 -7.06 27.37 -3.47
CA SER A 187 -7.13 26.21 -2.59
C SER A 187 -5.91 26.18 -1.65
N LYS A 188 -6.17 25.88 -0.39
CA LYS A 188 -5.14 25.70 0.65
C LYS A 188 -4.86 24.23 0.93
N GLU A 189 -5.75 23.33 0.50
CA GLU A 189 -5.66 21.89 0.71
C GLU A 189 -5.48 21.13 -0.62
N TRP A 190 -4.60 21.65 -1.48
CA TRP A 190 -4.19 21.04 -2.74
C TRP A 190 -2.96 20.15 -2.60
N TYR A 191 -3.03 18.98 -3.24
CA TYR A 191 -1.99 17.97 -3.27
C TYR A 191 -1.77 17.57 -4.73
N ASP A 192 -0.62 17.97 -5.29
CA ASP A 192 -0.16 17.48 -6.58
C ASP A 192 0.45 16.09 -6.43
N LEU A 193 -0.03 15.14 -7.23
CA LEU A 193 0.42 13.76 -7.28
C LEU A 193 0.95 13.39 -8.69
N GLY A 194 1.00 14.35 -9.61
CA GLY A 194 1.45 14.14 -11.01
C GLY A 194 2.96 14.03 -11.17
N HIS A 195 3.72 14.61 -10.24
CA HIS A 195 5.18 14.56 -10.22
C HIS A 195 5.71 13.78 -9.02
N ILE A 196 6.86 13.12 -9.19
CA ILE A 196 7.42 12.25 -8.16
C ILE A 196 7.72 13.00 -6.85
N ASN A 197 8.27 14.21 -6.92
CA ASN A 197 8.64 14.96 -5.72
C ASN A 197 7.39 15.46 -4.97
N THR A 198 6.42 16.03 -5.70
CA THR A 198 5.16 16.51 -5.11
C THR A 198 4.34 15.36 -4.56
N TYR A 199 4.32 14.21 -5.24
CA TYR A 199 3.66 12.99 -4.77
C TYR A 199 4.14 12.55 -3.38
N PHE A 200 5.45 12.44 -3.16
CA PHE A 200 5.95 12.00 -1.86
C PHE A 200 5.74 13.05 -0.76
N VAL A 201 5.84 14.33 -1.09
CA VAL A 201 5.50 15.43 -0.16
C VAL A 201 4.01 15.43 0.19
N SER A 202 3.14 15.19 -0.79
CA SER A 202 1.70 15.11 -0.58
C SER A 202 1.34 13.89 0.27
N ARG A 203 1.96 12.75 -0.03
CA ARG A 203 1.80 11.51 0.71
C ARG A 203 2.25 11.62 2.17
N SER A 204 3.33 12.34 2.47
CA SER A 204 3.80 12.53 3.84
C SER A 204 2.82 13.33 4.71
N LYS A 205 1.95 14.15 4.10
CA LYS A 205 0.89 14.90 4.77
C LYS A 205 -0.39 14.10 4.95
N ILE A 206 -0.68 13.15 4.07
CA ILE A 206 -1.92 12.33 4.05
C ILE A 206 -1.78 11.12 5.00
N THR A 207 -1.04 11.25 6.10
CA THR A 207 -0.64 10.11 6.95
C THR A 207 -1.84 9.29 7.40
N THR A 208 -1.86 8.01 7.04
CA THR A 208 -2.77 7.00 7.60
C THR A 208 -2.25 6.60 8.98
N GLN A 209 -2.63 7.37 10.00
CA GLN A 209 -2.31 6.99 11.38
C GLN A 209 -2.94 5.62 11.70
N ARG A 210 -2.12 4.66 12.16
CA ARG A 210 -2.63 3.47 12.87
C ARG A 210 -2.97 3.90 14.30
N SER A 211 -4.05 3.38 14.87
CA SER A 211 -4.59 3.79 16.19
C SER A 211 -3.62 3.72 17.38
N PHE A 212 -2.48 3.04 17.26
CA PHE A 212 -1.52 2.79 18.35
C PHE A 212 -0.17 3.53 18.22
N ASN A 213 0.13 4.11 17.05
CA ASN A 213 1.39 4.81 16.79
C ASN A 213 1.13 6.27 16.41
N SER A 214 1.87 7.19 17.02
CA SER A 214 1.93 8.59 16.58
C SER A 214 3.15 8.74 15.66
N ILE A 215 2.88 9.03 14.40
CA ILE A 215 3.90 9.35 13.39
C ILE A 215 3.77 10.82 13.05
N LYS A 216 4.88 11.53 13.13
CA LYS A 216 5.00 12.95 12.74
C LYS A 216 6.18 13.07 11.79
N ILE A 217 5.98 13.73 10.66
CA ILE A 217 7.04 13.98 9.67
C ILE A 217 7.22 15.49 9.55
N GLU A 218 8.41 15.98 9.86
CA GLU A 218 8.77 17.41 9.77
C GLU A 218 10.21 17.52 9.25
N ASP A 219 10.43 18.40 8.28
CA ASP A 219 11.77 18.73 7.75
C ASP A 219 12.63 17.50 7.36
N GLY A 220 12.00 16.47 6.78
CA GLY A 220 12.69 15.23 6.38
C GLY A 220 13.01 14.28 7.54
N ILE A 221 12.46 14.52 8.73
CA ILE A 221 12.62 13.67 9.91
C ILE A 221 11.27 13.02 10.25
N LEU A 222 11.28 11.70 10.42
CA LEU A 222 10.14 10.93 10.92
C LEU A 222 10.34 10.67 12.41
N TYR A 223 9.41 11.18 13.22
CA TYR A 223 9.30 10.90 14.64
C TYR A 223 8.25 9.82 14.87
N LYS A 224 8.63 8.79 15.62
CA LYS A 224 7.73 7.70 16.01
C LYS A 224 7.69 7.55 17.52
N SER A 225 6.48 7.55 18.05
CA SER A 225 6.15 7.16 19.42
C SER A 225 4.87 6.33 19.42
N GLY A 226 4.57 5.63 20.50
CA GLY A 226 3.38 4.78 20.53
C GLY A 226 3.35 3.83 21.70
N ASN A 227 2.26 3.07 21.78
CA ASN A 227 2.04 2.05 22.79
C ASN A 227 2.04 0.64 22.15
N PRO A 228 2.71 -0.36 22.75
CA PRO A 228 3.42 -0.29 24.04
C PRO A 228 4.82 0.34 23.94
N SER A 229 5.19 1.15 24.93
CA SER A 229 6.47 1.89 25.01
C SER A 229 7.72 1.02 24.80
N ILE A 230 7.71 -0.21 25.31
CA ILE A 230 8.84 -1.13 25.18
C ILE A 230 9.15 -1.45 23.70
N LYS A 231 8.14 -1.46 22.83
CA LYS A 231 8.31 -1.69 21.40
C LYS A 231 9.05 -0.53 20.73
N ILE A 232 8.74 0.71 21.11
CA ILE A 232 9.43 1.90 20.59
C ILE A 232 10.90 1.89 20.99
N ILE A 233 11.20 1.53 22.24
CA ILE A 233 12.58 1.40 22.73
C ILE A 233 13.31 0.28 21.98
N ALA A 234 12.65 -0.86 21.78
CA ALA A 234 13.22 -2.00 21.05
C ALA A 234 13.55 -1.69 19.60
N GLU A 235 12.64 -1.02 18.89
CA GLU A 235 12.86 -0.55 17.52
C GLU A 235 14.07 0.41 17.46
N ALA A 236 14.14 1.38 18.37
CA ALA A 236 15.23 2.35 18.43
C ALA A 236 16.59 1.67 18.71
N HIS A 237 16.63 0.72 19.64
CA HIS A 237 17.82 -0.06 19.96
C HIS A 237 18.27 -0.89 18.76
N TRP A 238 17.35 -1.60 18.10
CA TRP A 238 17.68 -2.39 16.90
C TRP A 238 18.27 -1.51 15.80
N LEU A 239 17.66 -0.36 15.50
CA LEU A 239 18.15 0.56 14.46
C LEU A 239 19.50 1.18 14.79
N SER A 240 19.76 1.47 16.07
CA SER A 240 21.02 2.08 16.53
C SER A 240 22.18 1.10 16.47
N ASP A 241 21.93 -0.12 16.95
CA ASP A 241 22.97 -1.08 17.34
C ASP A 241 23.15 -2.23 16.34
N ILE A 242 22.36 -2.26 15.26
CA ILE A 242 22.53 -3.24 14.18
C ILE A 242 23.97 -3.23 13.63
N PRO A 243 24.53 -4.39 13.23
CA PRO A 243 25.85 -4.46 12.60
C PRO A 243 26.07 -3.46 11.48
N SER A 244 27.27 -2.87 11.45
CA SER A 244 27.62 -1.77 10.53
C SER A 244 27.37 -2.12 9.05
N ARG A 245 27.58 -3.38 8.64
CA ARG A 245 27.31 -3.83 7.27
C ARG A 245 25.84 -3.83 6.90
N LEU A 246 24.96 -4.01 7.89
CA LEU A 246 23.50 -4.03 7.70
C LEU A 246 22.87 -2.63 7.75
N LYS A 247 23.57 -1.61 8.27
CA LYS A 247 23.10 -0.20 8.25
C LYS A 247 22.76 0.32 6.85
N LYS A 248 23.32 -0.27 5.79
CA LYS A 248 22.95 0.06 4.40
C LYS A 248 21.47 -0.26 4.10
N TYR A 249 20.86 -1.20 4.82
CA TYR A 249 19.46 -1.60 4.69
C TYR A 249 18.52 -0.83 5.59
N THR A 250 18.97 0.08 6.46
CA THR A 250 18.08 0.81 7.37
C THR A 250 18.10 2.31 7.05
N PRO A 251 17.06 3.06 7.46
CA PRO A 251 17.17 4.52 7.56
C PRO A 251 18.24 4.91 8.59
N GLN A 252 18.74 6.15 8.49
CA GLN A 252 19.61 6.70 9.51
C GLN A 252 18.80 7.09 10.75
N ILE A 253 19.19 6.58 11.92
CA ILE A 253 18.66 7.09 13.20
C ILE A 253 19.29 8.45 13.50
N ILE A 254 18.45 9.41 13.90
CA ILE A 254 18.86 10.77 14.23
C ILE A 254 18.95 10.93 15.73
N GLU A 255 17.91 10.53 16.45
CA GLU A 255 17.87 10.54 17.91
C GLU A 255 16.87 9.51 18.45
N SER A 256 17.01 9.19 19.73
CA SER A 256 16.02 8.43 20.49
C SER A 256 16.06 8.89 21.93
N GLY A 257 14.92 8.88 22.60
CA GLY A 257 14.84 9.32 23.98
C GLY A 257 13.44 9.27 24.54
N ARG A 258 13.15 10.17 25.47
CA ARG A 258 11.84 10.37 26.08
C ARG A 258 11.45 11.83 25.93
N ASN A 259 10.20 12.07 25.58
CA ASN A 259 9.68 13.44 25.46
C ASN A 259 9.33 14.04 26.84
N ASP A 260 8.85 15.29 26.87
CA ASP A 260 8.45 15.99 28.09
C ASP A 260 7.37 15.26 28.93
N LYS A 261 6.64 14.32 28.32
CA LYS A 261 5.61 13.49 28.96
C LYS A 261 6.13 12.10 29.34
N ASP A 262 7.44 11.93 29.42
CA ASP A 262 8.12 10.66 29.72
C ASP A 262 7.75 9.51 28.75
N THR A 263 7.29 9.84 27.54
CA THR A 263 6.93 8.84 26.52
C THR A 263 8.14 8.56 25.63
N PRO A 264 8.55 7.29 25.45
CA PRO A 264 9.65 6.95 24.56
C PRO A 264 9.35 7.30 23.10
N TYR A 265 10.40 7.74 22.40
CA TYR A 265 10.35 8.04 20.97
C TYR A 265 11.69 7.77 20.30
N TYR A 266 11.67 7.65 18.98
CA TYR A 266 12.85 7.81 18.15
C TYR A 266 12.54 8.65 16.91
N ALA A 267 13.59 9.24 16.36
CA ALA A 267 13.57 10.02 15.14
C ALA A 267 14.56 9.43 14.14
N MET A 268 14.15 9.32 12.88
CA MET A 268 14.98 8.81 11.79
C MET A 268 14.76 9.61 10.52
N GLU A 269 15.68 9.47 9.58
CA GLU A 269 15.53 9.99 8.22
C GLU A 269 14.20 9.53 7.60
N TYR A 270 13.42 10.48 7.08
CA TYR A 270 12.20 10.18 6.33
C TYR A 270 12.56 9.76 4.90
N LEU A 271 12.40 8.48 4.61
CA LEU A 271 12.60 7.93 3.27
C LEU A 271 11.32 8.05 2.44
N SER A 272 11.38 8.88 1.40
CA SER A 272 10.31 9.09 0.42
C SER A 272 10.29 7.97 -0.63
N PHE A 273 10.16 6.72 -0.17
CA PHE A 273 10.18 5.52 -1.01
C PHE A 273 8.85 4.78 -0.90
N LEU A 274 8.44 4.10 -1.98
CA LEU A 274 7.25 3.25 -1.96
C LEU A 274 7.56 1.92 -1.24
N PRO A 275 6.69 1.48 -0.31
CA PRO A 275 6.80 0.17 0.27
C PRO A 275 6.37 -0.89 -0.75
N LEU A 276 6.98 -2.08 -0.67
CA LEU A 276 6.71 -3.18 -1.59
C LEU A 276 5.24 -3.63 -1.54
N ASN A 277 4.51 -3.40 -0.44
CA ASN A 277 3.10 -3.80 -0.35
C ASN A 277 2.25 -2.98 -1.33
N GLU A 278 2.51 -1.69 -1.45
CA GLU A 278 1.78 -0.83 -2.38
C GLU A 278 2.17 -1.15 -3.83
N ILE A 279 3.45 -1.43 -4.09
CA ILE A 279 3.92 -1.86 -5.42
C ILE A 279 3.29 -3.22 -5.79
N TYR A 280 3.20 -4.16 -4.86
CA TYR A 280 2.62 -5.49 -5.08
C TYR A 280 1.12 -5.44 -5.35
N VAL A 281 0.39 -4.67 -4.54
CA VAL A 281 -1.06 -4.58 -4.64
C VAL A 281 -1.47 -3.67 -5.79
N HIS A 282 -0.87 -2.49 -5.95
CA HIS A 282 -1.34 -1.44 -6.85
C HIS A 282 -0.53 -1.32 -8.15
N GLY A 283 0.74 -1.76 -8.15
CA GLY A 283 1.61 -1.66 -9.31
C GLY A 283 1.29 -2.67 -10.42
N ARG A 284 1.81 -2.40 -11.61
CA ARG A 284 1.78 -3.19 -12.85
C ARG A 284 3.19 -3.61 -13.30
N ASN A 285 4.15 -3.63 -12.39
CA ASN A 285 5.54 -3.99 -12.66
C ASN A 285 5.66 -5.43 -13.20
N SER A 286 6.67 -5.64 -14.06
CA SER A 286 6.92 -6.91 -14.74
C SER A 286 7.46 -8.00 -13.80
N ILE A 287 7.47 -9.24 -14.29
CA ILE A 287 8.08 -10.37 -13.56
C ILE A 287 9.58 -10.13 -13.34
N PHE A 288 10.27 -9.51 -14.31
CA PHE A 288 11.67 -9.15 -14.21
C PHE A 288 11.93 -8.18 -13.04
N PHE A 289 11.06 -7.19 -12.84
CA PHE A 289 11.14 -6.30 -11.68
C PHE A 289 11.11 -7.07 -10.36
N TRP A 290 10.15 -7.99 -10.20
CA TRP A 290 10.03 -8.81 -8.99
C TRP A 290 11.19 -9.78 -8.81
N SER A 291 11.76 -10.29 -9.89
CA SER A 291 13.00 -11.06 -9.87
C SER A 291 14.11 -10.30 -9.19
N MET A 292 14.32 -9.04 -9.58
CA MET A 292 15.33 -8.17 -8.96
C MET A 292 15.03 -7.89 -7.48
N GLN A 293 13.76 -7.66 -7.12
CA GLN A 293 13.38 -7.44 -5.72
C GLN A 293 13.72 -8.65 -4.84
N PHE A 294 13.44 -9.86 -5.34
CA PHE A 294 13.80 -11.10 -4.63
C PHE A 294 15.31 -11.31 -4.54
N ASP A 295 16.10 -10.87 -5.53
CA ASP A 295 17.56 -10.89 -5.46
C ASP A 295 18.09 -9.92 -4.39
N LEU A 296 17.52 -8.71 -4.27
CA LEU A 296 17.85 -7.76 -3.20
C LEU A 296 17.54 -8.32 -1.81
N LEU A 297 16.40 -8.98 -1.67
CA LEU A 297 16.00 -9.66 -0.44
C LEU A 297 16.94 -10.83 -0.13
N ASN A 298 17.31 -11.65 -1.11
CA ASN A 298 18.27 -12.74 -0.90
C ASN A 298 19.63 -12.22 -0.38
N ASN A 299 20.10 -11.08 -0.91
CA ASN A 299 21.31 -10.43 -0.39
C ASN A 299 21.15 -9.96 1.07
N TYR A 300 19.99 -9.42 1.43
CA TYR A 300 19.70 -9.08 2.83
C TYR A 300 19.72 -10.32 3.74
N PHE A 301 19.11 -11.43 3.32
CA PHE A 301 19.11 -12.67 4.09
C PHE A 301 20.54 -13.19 4.31
N LYS A 302 21.36 -13.24 3.26
CA LYS A 302 22.77 -13.64 3.37
C LYS A 302 23.57 -12.75 4.31
N ASP A 303 23.46 -11.43 4.14
CA ASP A 303 24.18 -10.49 4.99
C ASP A 303 23.74 -10.60 6.46
N SER A 304 22.45 -10.86 6.74
CA SER A 304 21.95 -11.04 8.11
C SER A 304 22.50 -12.27 8.81
N VAL A 305 22.76 -13.37 8.09
CA VAL A 305 23.39 -14.57 8.66
C VAL A 305 24.88 -14.31 8.91
N LEU A 306 25.60 -13.83 7.89
CA LEU A 306 27.04 -13.59 7.97
C LEU A 306 27.41 -12.65 9.14
N ASN A 307 26.64 -11.58 9.34
CA ASN A 307 26.90 -10.62 10.41
C ASN A 307 26.54 -11.17 11.80
N ALA A 308 25.66 -12.16 11.89
CA ALA A 308 25.39 -12.82 13.17
C ALA A 308 26.59 -13.67 13.59
N GLU A 309 27.16 -14.45 12.67
CA GLU A 309 28.32 -15.32 12.90
C GLU A 309 29.58 -14.53 13.31
N GLU A 310 29.85 -13.40 12.64
CA GLU A 310 31.02 -12.55 12.92
C GLU A 310 31.04 -12.02 14.36
N LEU A 311 29.87 -11.77 14.96
CA LEU A 311 29.78 -11.18 16.30
C LEU A 311 30.14 -12.16 17.43
N LYS A 312 30.21 -13.48 17.18
CA LYS A 312 30.58 -14.56 18.13
C LYS A 312 29.90 -14.50 19.51
N LYS A 313 28.81 -13.73 19.66
CA LYS A 313 28.03 -13.52 20.89
C LYS A 313 26.69 -14.25 20.87
N ILE A 314 26.49 -15.16 19.91
CA ILE A 314 25.23 -15.88 19.78
C ILE A 314 25.14 -16.94 20.87
N ASN A 315 24.17 -16.81 21.77
CA ASN A 315 23.75 -17.93 22.60
C ASN A 315 22.70 -18.73 21.82
N ILE A 316 23.16 -19.81 21.18
CA ILE A 316 22.34 -20.68 20.32
C ILE A 316 21.13 -21.24 21.09
N ILE A 317 21.36 -21.70 22.32
CA ILE A 317 20.32 -22.30 23.17
C ILE A 317 19.21 -21.29 23.45
N GLU A 318 19.57 -20.04 23.79
CA GLU A 318 18.58 -18.98 24.01
C GLU A 318 17.76 -18.69 22.76
N ILE A 319 18.37 -18.68 21.56
CA ILE A 319 17.64 -18.44 20.31
C ILE A 319 16.68 -19.59 20.00
N GLU A 320 17.10 -20.84 20.19
CA GLU A 320 16.23 -22.00 19.98
C GLU A 320 15.03 -21.99 20.94
N GLU A 321 15.26 -21.71 22.23
CA GLU A 321 14.17 -21.57 23.22
C GLU A 321 13.23 -20.41 22.89
N GLU A 322 13.77 -19.24 22.51
CA GLU A 322 12.97 -18.08 22.14
C GLU A 322 12.18 -18.30 20.85
N THR A 323 12.75 -19.02 19.89
CA THR A 323 12.06 -19.44 18.65
C THR A 323 10.86 -20.31 19.00
N ARG A 324 11.03 -21.26 19.92
CA ARG A 324 9.93 -22.10 20.41
C ARG A 324 8.85 -21.26 21.11
N ARG A 325 9.21 -20.35 22.01
CA ARG A 325 8.22 -19.47 22.67
C ARG A 325 7.46 -18.60 21.68
N LEU A 326 8.16 -18.09 20.65
CA LEU A 326 7.58 -17.26 19.62
C LEU A 326 6.60 -18.04 18.74
N TYR A 327 6.98 -19.22 18.27
CA TYR A 327 6.17 -19.98 17.31
C TYR A 327 5.01 -20.70 17.99
N PHE A 328 5.25 -21.26 19.18
CA PHE A 328 4.33 -22.20 19.83
C PHE A 328 3.44 -21.48 20.85
N ASP A 329 4.03 -21.03 21.97
CA ASP A 329 3.29 -20.53 23.12
C ASP A 329 2.43 -19.32 22.77
N LYS A 330 3.01 -18.39 22.01
CA LYS A 330 2.34 -17.17 21.59
C LYS A 330 1.19 -17.45 20.62
N SER A 331 1.35 -18.40 19.71
CA SER A 331 0.33 -18.76 18.73
C SER A 331 -0.88 -19.39 19.41
N ILE A 332 -0.66 -20.42 20.24
CA ILE A 332 -1.74 -21.13 20.96
C ILE A 332 -2.53 -20.14 21.82
N LYS A 333 -1.85 -19.33 22.63
CA LYS A 333 -2.50 -18.35 23.51
C LYS A 333 -3.38 -17.37 22.75
N ARG A 334 -2.89 -16.85 21.61
CA ARG A 334 -3.62 -15.86 20.81
C ARG A 334 -4.80 -16.48 20.07
N ILE A 335 -4.66 -17.69 19.54
CA ILE A 335 -5.75 -18.39 18.85
C ILE A 335 -6.87 -18.70 19.84
N ALA A 336 -6.54 -19.25 21.01
CA ALA A 336 -7.52 -19.48 22.07
C ALA A 336 -8.23 -18.19 22.51
N THR A 337 -7.49 -17.07 22.61
CA THR A 337 -8.08 -15.75 22.92
C THR A 337 -9.09 -15.31 21.86
N TYR A 338 -8.77 -15.50 20.58
CA TYR A 338 -9.68 -15.14 19.48
C TYR A 338 -10.94 -16.03 19.48
N LEU A 339 -10.79 -17.35 19.55
CA LEU A 339 -11.91 -18.29 19.51
C LEU A 339 -12.88 -18.07 20.67
N ASN A 340 -12.35 -17.91 21.89
CA ASN A 340 -13.15 -17.54 23.06
C ASN A 340 -13.93 -16.22 22.83
N GLY A 341 -13.30 -15.25 22.14
CA GLY A 341 -13.91 -13.96 21.80
C GLY A 341 -15.09 -14.05 20.83
N ILE A 342 -15.15 -15.10 20.00
CA ILE A 342 -16.29 -15.37 19.09
C ILE A 342 -17.23 -16.46 19.62
N GLY A 343 -17.01 -16.94 20.85
CA GLY A 343 -17.84 -17.97 21.48
C GLY A 343 -17.55 -19.41 21.03
N GLU A 344 -16.42 -19.65 20.38
CA GLU A 344 -15.99 -20.96 19.87
C GLU A 344 -14.89 -21.56 20.75
N ASP A 345 -14.82 -22.90 20.84
CA ASP A 345 -13.80 -23.61 21.62
C ASP A 345 -12.64 -24.12 20.75
N PHE A 346 -11.41 -23.91 21.21
CA PHE A 346 -10.20 -24.30 20.48
C PHE A 346 -10.12 -25.81 20.19
N ASN A 347 -10.74 -26.65 21.03
CA ASN A 347 -10.67 -28.10 20.89
C ASN A 347 -11.76 -28.70 20.01
N SER A 348 -12.80 -27.92 19.65
CA SER A 348 -13.95 -28.38 18.87
C SER A 348 -14.21 -27.58 17.59
N TYR A 349 -13.66 -26.37 17.47
CA TYR A 349 -13.80 -25.55 16.27
C TYR A 349 -12.95 -26.07 15.12
N GLY A 350 -13.52 -26.16 13.92
CA GLY A 350 -12.87 -26.78 12.76
C GLY A 350 -13.47 -26.38 11.43
N PHE A 351 -12.85 -26.87 10.36
CA PHE A 351 -13.17 -26.54 8.98
C PHE A 351 -13.18 -27.80 8.11
N GLU A 352 -14.07 -27.85 7.13
CA GLU A 352 -14.00 -28.86 6.07
C GLU A 352 -12.97 -28.44 5.02
N ILE A 353 -11.96 -29.28 4.79
CA ILE A 353 -10.89 -29.10 3.81
C ILE A 353 -10.78 -30.39 3.00
N ASN A 354 -10.93 -30.32 1.67
CA ASN A 354 -10.84 -31.49 0.78
C ASN A 354 -11.70 -32.69 1.24
N GLU A 355 -12.91 -32.42 1.71
CA GLU A 355 -13.89 -33.42 2.20
C GLU A 355 -13.63 -33.99 3.59
N ASP A 356 -12.47 -33.71 4.18
CA ASP A 356 -12.15 -34.06 5.56
C ASP A 356 -12.41 -32.89 6.51
N PHE A 357 -12.79 -33.19 7.75
CA PHE A 357 -12.99 -32.19 8.79
C PHE A 357 -11.75 -32.06 9.67
N PHE A 358 -11.15 -30.87 9.70
CA PHE A 358 -9.96 -30.58 10.49
C PHE A 358 -10.28 -29.63 11.63
N LEU A 359 -9.93 -30.01 12.85
CA LEU A 359 -10.00 -29.10 13.99
C LEU A 359 -8.86 -28.08 13.91
N VAL A 360 -9.10 -26.85 14.38
CA VAL A 360 -8.07 -25.81 14.43
C VAL A 360 -6.88 -26.26 15.27
N LYS A 361 -7.11 -26.97 16.37
CA LYS A 361 -6.02 -27.55 17.18
C LYS A 361 -5.14 -28.52 16.40
N ASP A 362 -5.72 -29.31 15.48
CA ASP A 362 -4.98 -30.33 14.72
C ASP A 362 -4.18 -29.65 13.62
N ILE A 363 -4.75 -28.63 12.96
CA ILE A 363 -4.04 -27.76 12.00
C ILE A 363 -2.84 -27.09 12.67
N VAL A 364 -3.05 -26.52 13.87
CA VAL A 364 -1.99 -25.86 14.63
C VAL A 364 -0.91 -26.87 15.02
N SER A 365 -1.29 -28.04 15.51
CA SER A 365 -0.32 -29.09 15.89
C SER A 365 0.52 -29.56 14.70
N ASP A 366 -0.11 -29.85 13.55
CA ASP A 366 0.62 -30.26 12.34
C ASP A 366 1.57 -29.15 11.87
N CYS A 367 1.11 -27.89 11.88
CA CYS A 367 1.97 -26.77 11.47
C CYS A 367 3.17 -26.57 12.41
N LEU A 368 2.95 -26.73 13.73
CA LEU A 368 4.00 -26.64 14.73
C LEU A 368 5.02 -27.77 14.56
N ASP A 369 4.57 -29.02 14.41
CA ASP A 369 5.43 -30.19 14.24
C ASP A 369 6.27 -30.09 12.96
N ARG A 370 5.70 -29.59 11.86
CA ARG A 370 6.44 -29.36 10.61
C ARG A 370 7.46 -28.24 10.75
N THR A 371 7.12 -27.18 11.48
CA THR A 371 8.04 -26.06 11.71
C THR A 371 9.21 -26.49 12.62
N ASP A 372 8.96 -27.31 13.64
CA ASP A 372 9.98 -27.82 14.59
C ASP A 372 11.02 -28.72 13.91
N LYS A 373 10.64 -29.41 12.84
CA LYS A 373 11.55 -30.27 12.06
C LYS A 373 12.60 -29.49 11.27
N LEU A 374 12.41 -28.19 11.08
CA LEU A 374 13.35 -27.35 10.34
C LEU A 374 14.44 -26.79 11.25
N PRO A 375 15.70 -26.74 10.79
CA PRO A 375 16.80 -26.22 11.59
C PRO A 375 16.59 -24.72 11.90
N VAL A 376 16.95 -24.29 13.10
CA VAL A 376 16.98 -22.86 13.46
C VAL A 376 18.11 -22.17 12.70
N ILE A 377 17.78 -21.09 12.00
CA ILE A 377 18.73 -20.34 11.17
C ILE A 377 19.11 -19.06 11.92
N HIS A 378 20.21 -19.13 12.66
CA HIS A 378 20.70 -18.01 13.47
C HIS A 378 21.07 -16.82 12.59
N SER A 379 20.43 -15.67 12.83
CA SER A 379 20.65 -14.47 12.03
C SER A 379 20.38 -13.20 12.83
N ILE A 380 20.75 -12.06 12.25
CA ILE A 380 20.18 -10.77 12.62
C ILE A 380 18.74 -10.72 12.09
N MET A 381 17.77 -10.98 12.96
CA MET A 381 16.35 -11.09 12.62
C MET A 381 15.67 -9.71 12.66
N HIS A 382 14.89 -9.41 11.61
CA HIS A 382 14.00 -8.26 11.60
C HIS A 382 12.77 -8.52 12.47
N GLY A 383 12.14 -9.70 12.34
CA GLY A 383 11.01 -10.16 13.14
C GLY A 383 9.65 -9.64 12.67
N ASP A 384 9.61 -8.86 11.59
CA ASP A 384 8.38 -8.37 10.95
C ASP A 384 8.65 -7.98 9.48
N LEU A 385 9.41 -8.81 8.75
CA LEU A 385 9.86 -8.54 7.39
C LEU A 385 8.76 -8.76 6.33
N CYS A 386 7.60 -8.12 6.52
CA CYS A 386 6.53 -8.11 5.52
C CYS A 386 6.73 -6.97 4.52
N PHE A 387 6.05 -7.02 3.37
CA PHE A 387 6.20 -6.02 2.31
C PHE A 387 5.90 -4.58 2.73
N SER A 388 5.05 -4.36 3.75
CA SER A 388 4.79 -3.01 4.25
C SER A 388 5.97 -2.38 5.00
N ASN A 389 6.91 -3.21 5.43
CA ASN A 389 8.08 -2.83 6.19
C ASN A 389 9.35 -2.83 5.31
N ILE A 390 9.20 -3.00 3.99
CA ILE A 390 10.30 -2.98 3.01
C ILE A 390 10.02 -1.86 2.02
N LEU A 391 10.82 -0.80 2.09
CA LEU A 391 10.81 0.31 1.14
C LEU A 391 11.76 0.03 -0.02
N TYR A 392 11.38 0.42 -1.24
CA TYR A 392 12.22 0.28 -2.43
C TYR A 392 12.71 1.64 -2.94
N ASP A 393 14.04 1.80 -2.98
CA ASP A 393 14.71 2.91 -3.64
C ASP A 393 14.98 2.54 -5.10
N SER A 394 14.14 3.07 -5.99
CA SER A 394 14.21 2.85 -7.43
C SER A 394 15.50 3.40 -8.07
N ARG A 395 16.05 4.49 -7.50
CA ARG A 395 17.21 5.19 -8.05
C ARG A 395 18.50 4.47 -7.76
N SER A 396 18.65 3.96 -6.54
CA SER A 396 19.86 3.22 -6.14
C SER A 396 19.71 1.70 -6.25
N GLN A 397 18.50 1.20 -6.59
CA GLN A 397 18.14 -0.22 -6.64
C GLN A 397 18.45 -0.92 -5.31
N ARG A 398 17.93 -0.36 -4.21
CA ARG A 398 18.14 -0.87 -2.86
C ARG A 398 16.82 -1.04 -2.13
N ILE A 399 16.84 -1.93 -1.16
CA ILE A 399 15.76 -2.04 -0.18
C ILE A 399 16.16 -1.37 1.14
N LYS A 400 15.17 -0.80 1.81
CA LYS A 400 15.29 -0.24 3.16
C LYS A 400 14.23 -0.87 4.05
N VAL A 401 14.64 -1.50 5.15
CA VAL A 401 13.76 -2.17 6.11
C VAL A 401 13.50 -1.25 7.30
N ILE A 402 12.25 -1.22 7.75
CA ILE A 402 11.76 -0.36 8.83
C ILE A 402 10.87 -1.17 9.78
N ASP A 403 10.59 -0.62 10.96
CA ASP A 403 9.73 -1.26 11.97
C ASP A 403 10.20 -2.68 12.39
N PRO A 404 11.49 -2.85 12.77
CA PRO A 404 11.98 -4.12 13.27
C PRO A 404 11.31 -4.48 14.61
N ARG A 405 11.38 -5.75 14.99
CA ARG A 405 10.84 -6.21 16.26
C ARG A 405 11.70 -5.78 17.46
N GLY A 406 13.02 -5.96 17.37
CA GLY A 406 14.00 -5.54 18.37
C GLY A 406 13.91 -6.19 19.77
N ILE A 407 12.98 -7.12 19.98
CA ILE A 407 12.66 -7.66 21.32
C ILE A 407 12.25 -9.13 21.28
N ASN A 408 12.72 -9.91 22.25
CA ASN A 408 12.36 -11.31 22.42
C ASN A 408 11.03 -11.48 23.19
N SER A 409 10.65 -12.71 23.51
CA SER A 409 9.39 -13.01 24.22
C SER A 409 9.45 -12.69 25.71
N LEU A 410 10.65 -12.50 26.27
CA LEU A 410 10.92 -12.09 27.65
C LEU A 410 11.02 -10.56 27.83
N ASN A 411 10.77 -9.78 26.77
CA ASN A 411 10.95 -8.32 26.72
C ASN A 411 12.40 -7.84 26.81
N GLU A 412 13.36 -8.67 26.43
CA GLU A 412 14.77 -8.30 26.36
C GLU A 412 15.13 -7.81 24.95
N MET A 413 15.97 -6.77 24.90
CA MET A 413 16.41 -6.18 23.64
C MET A 413 17.34 -7.13 22.92
N THR A 414 16.99 -7.47 21.68
CA THR A 414 17.83 -8.35 20.86
C THR A 414 17.57 -8.08 19.38
N PHE A 415 18.61 -8.29 18.59
CA PHE A 415 18.54 -8.33 17.14
C PHE A 415 18.77 -9.75 16.61
N TYR A 416 19.07 -10.73 17.47
CA TYR A 416 19.25 -12.11 17.05
C TYR A 416 17.92 -12.87 17.02
N GLY A 417 17.80 -13.80 16.09
CA GLY A 417 16.66 -14.71 16.03
C GLY A 417 16.76 -15.69 14.86
N ASP A 418 15.66 -16.40 14.64
CA ASP A 418 15.53 -17.37 13.57
C ASP A 418 15.08 -16.73 12.27
N GLN A 419 15.93 -16.80 11.24
CA GLN A 419 15.68 -16.22 9.93
C GLN A 419 14.44 -16.81 9.23
N LYS A 420 14.04 -18.04 9.58
CA LYS A 420 12.81 -18.64 9.06
C LYS A 420 11.58 -17.78 9.35
N TYR A 421 11.58 -17.03 10.46
CA TYR A 421 10.47 -16.13 10.78
C TYR A 421 10.37 -14.95 9.81
N ASP A 422 11.52 -14.39 9.38
CA ASP A 422 11.55 -13.34 8.38
C ASP A 422 11.12 -13.86 7.01
N LEU A 423 11.53 -15.08 6.62
CA LEU A 423 11.04 -15.72 5.40
C LEU A 423 9.54 -15.98 5.46
N ALA A 424 9.01 -16.40 6.62
CA ALA A 424 7.58 -16.58 6.81
C ALA A 424 6.81 -15.26 6.70
N LYS A 425 7.35 -14.16 7.26
CA LYS A 425 6.77 -12.81 7.12
C LYS A 425 6.80 -12.29 5.70
N LEU A 426 7.83 -12.63 4.93
CA LEU A 426 7.91 -12.32 3.51
C LEU A 426 6.90 -13.15 2.69
N ALA A 427 6.83 -14.47 2.93
CA ALA A 427 5.87 -15.37 2.30
C ALA A 427 4.42 -15.02 2.66
N HIS A 428 4.18 -14.51 3.87
CA HIS A 428 2.91 -13.99 4.34
C HIS A 428 2.39 -12.82 3.47
N SER A 429 3.29 -11.98 2.97
CA SER A 429 2.96 -10.96 1.97
C SER A 429 2.70 -11.57 0.58
N VAL A 430 3.63 -12.37 0.05
CA VAL A 430 3.59 -12.84 -1.35
C VAL A 430 2.54 -13.93 -1.60
N LEU A 431 2.63 -15.03 -0.84
CA LEU A 431 1.78 -16.22 -0.98
C LEU A 431 0.58 -16.16 -0.04
N GLY A 432 0.80 -15.59 1.14
CA GLY A 432 -0.24 -15.34 2.13
C GLY A 432 -1.23 -14.27 1.70
N MET A 433 -0.88 -13.38 0.76
CA MET A 433 -1.76 -12.32 0.27
C MET A 433 -2.21 -11.34 1.38
N TYR A 434 -1.40 -11.20 2.44
CA TYR A 434 -1.72 -10.32 3.57
C TYR A 434 -2.02 -8.89 3.13
N ASP A 435 -1.17 -8.33 2.27
CA ASP A 435 -1.29 -6.95 1.83
C ASP A 435 -2.56 -6.72 1.01
N PHE A 436 -3.05 -7.74 0.31
CA PHE A 436 -4.36 -7.71 -0.36
C PHE A 436 -5.52 -7.71 0.65
N ILE A 437 -5.42 -8.46 1.75
CA ILE A 437 -6.42 -8.39 2.84
C ILE A 437 -6.45 -6.99 3.46
N ILE A 438 -5.29 -6.42 3.75
CA ILE A 438 -5.19 -5.06 4.33
C ILE A 438 -5.79 -4.02 3.39
N ALA A 439 -5.54 -4.14 2.09
CA ALA A 439 -6.11 -3.30 1.04
C ALA A 439 -7.58 -3.60 0.70
N GLY A 440 -8.23 -4.57 1.36
CA GLY A 440 -9.63 -4.94 1.10
C GLY A 440 -9.87 -5.67 -0.22
N ARG A 441 -8.83 -6.24 -0.83
CA ARG A 441 -8.87 -6.90 -2.15
C ARG A 441 -9.01 -8.42 -2.04
N TYR A 442 -10.14 -8.84 -1.49
CA TYR A 442 -10.52 -10.24 -1.39
C TYR A 442 -12.04 -10.36 -1.42
N GLN A 443 -12.54 -11.56 -1.69
CA GLN A 443 -13.96 -11.89 -1.58
C GLN A 443 -14.12 -13.09 -0.66
N ILE A 444 -15.16 -13.09 0.17
CA ILE A 444 -15.58 -14.28 0.90
C ILE A 444 -16.81 -14.82 0.18
N LYS A 445 -16.70 -16.02 -0.38
CA LYS A 445 -17.79 -16.70 -1.08
C LYS A 445 -18.15 -18.00 -0.37
N ARG A 446 -19.31 -18.56 -0.72
CA ARG A 446 -19.65 -19.93 -0.33
C ARG A 446 -19.32 -20.89 -1.46
N ASN A 447 -18.66 -21.98 -1.14
CA ASN A 447 -18.39 -23.04 -2.10
C ASN A 447 -19.65 -23.90 -2.36
N ASN A 448 -19.55 -24.92 -3.21
CA ASN A 448 -20.66 -25.81 -3.56
C ASN A 448 -21.27 -26.57 -2.35
N LYS A 449 -20.51 -26.69 -1.25
CA LYS A 449 -20.95 -27.31 0.02
C LYS A 449 -21.44 -26.28 1.04
N ASN A 450 -21.64 -25.03 0.62
CA ASN A 450 -22.10 -23.92 1.46
C ASN A 450 -21.09 -23.46 2.54
N ASN A 451 -19.82 -23.88 2.44
CA ASN A 451 -18.74 -23.44 3.33
C ASN A 451 -18.14 -22.13 2.84
N GLU A 452 -17.81 -21.23 3.77
CA GLU A 452 -17.17 -19.96 3.43
C GLU A 452 -15.71 -20.16 3.07
N VAL A 453 -15.28 -19.54 1.97
CA VAL A 453 -13.92 -19.58 1.46
C VAL A 453 -13.49 -18.18 1.04
N ILE A 454 -12.22 -17.85 1.28
CA ILE A 454 -11.63 -16.61 0.81
C ILE A 454 -11.01 -16.80 -0.57
N GLU A 455 -11.32 -15.88 -1.48
CA GLU A 455 -10.80 -15.85 -2.84
C GLU A 455 -10.05 -14.54 -3.11
N PHE A 456 -8.98 -14.66 -3.89
CA PHE A 456 -8.18 -13.55 -4.36
C PHE A 456 -8.16 -13.60 -5.87
N GLU A 457 -8.40 -12.47 -6.50
CA GLU A 457 -8.42 -12.35 -7.94
C GLU A 457 -6.99 -12.20 -8.47
N LEU A 458 -6.34 -13.35 -8.67
CA LEU A 458 -4.97 -13.42 -9.17
C LEU A 458 -4.94 -13.43 -10.70
N ASP A 459 -4.44 -12.33 -11.28
CA ASP A 459 -4.07 -12.30 -12.69
C ASP A 459 -2.81 -13.15 -12.98
N GLU A 460 -2.51 -13.37 -14.25
CA GLU A 460 -1.36 -14.19 -14.67
C GLU A 460 -0.03 -13.62 -14.14
N ARG A 461 0.08 -12.30 -14.06
CA ARG A 461 1.26 -11.62 -13.54
C ARG A 461 1.49 -11.98 -12.07
N LEU A 462 0.48 -11.84 -11.21
CA LEU A 462 0.58 -12.19 -9.80
C LEU A 462 0.90 -13.69 -9.61
N ARG A 463 0.30 -14.58 -10.40
CA ARG A 463 0.62 -16.02 -10.37
C ARG A 463 2.07 -16.29 -10.72
N ASN A 464 2.61 -15.59 -11.72
CA ASN A 464 4.01 -15.74 -12.11
C ASN A 464 4.97 -15.14 -11.07
N ILE A 465 4.60 -14.05 -10.39
CA ILE A 465 5.36 -13.52 -9.25
C ILE A 465 5.41 -14.54 -8.10
N GLN A 466 4.27 -15.16 -7.78
CA GLN A 466 4.20 -16.19 -6.73
C GLN A 466 5.03 -17.43 -7.07
N ARG A 467 4.97 -17.92 -8.32
CA ARG A 467 5.83 -19.03 -8.78
C ARG A 467 7.30 -18.67 -8.66
N LEU A 468 7.68 -17.50 -9.17
CA LEU A 468 9.04 -16.98 -9.06
C LEU A 468 9.48 -16.95 -7.59
N PHE A 469 8.63 -16.48 -6.67
CA PHE A 469 8.95 -16.45 -5.25
C PHE A 469 9.16 -17.85 -4.65
N VAL A 470 8.29 -18.81 -4.98
CA VAL A 470 8.40 -20.21 -4.50
C VAL A 470 9.68 -20.87 -4.98
N ASP A 471 10.11 -20.59 -6.21
CA ASP A 471 11.31 -21.17 -6.82
C ASP A 471 12.62 -20.53 -6.34
N ARG A 472 12.55 -19.44 -5.57
CA ARG A 472 13.74 -18.75 -5.03
C ARG A 472 14.25 -19.42 -3.76
N VAL A 473 15.57 -19.48 -3.64
CA VAL A 473 16.27 -19.92 -2.44
C VAL A 473 16.74 -18.67 -1.67
N PHE A 474 16.07 -18.40 -0.55
CA PHE A 474 16.43 -17.31 0.39
C PHE A 474 17.29 -17.80 1.55
N ILE A 475 17.09 -19.05 1.96
CA ILE A 475 17.79 -19.73 3.05
C ILE A 475 18.32 -21.05 2.49
N ASP A 476 19.60 -21.33 2.72
CA ASP A 476 20.20 -22.58 2.26
C ASP A 476 19.48 -23.78 2.89
N HIS A 477 19.13 -24.76 2.06
CA HIS A 477 18.45 -26.00 2.46
C HIS A 477 17.03 -25.86 3.06
N VAL A 478 16.41 -24.67 3.02
CA VAL A 478 15.01 -24.49 3.43
C VAL A 478 14.22 -23.86 2.29
N SER A 479 13.29 -24.62 1.71
CA SER A 479 12.42 -24.12 0.65
C SER A 479 11.31 -23.23 1.18
N VAL A 480 10.78 -22.36 0.33
CA VAL A 480 9.61 -21.54 0.67
C VAL A 480 8.39 -22.40 1.05
N ARG A 481 8.23 -23.57 0.42
CA ARG A 481 7.13 -24.50 0.73
C ARG A 481 7.21 -25.02 2.16
N GLU A 482 8.39 -25.39 2.63
CA GLU A 482 8.61 -25.87 4.00
C GLU A 482 8.31 -24.80 5.06
N ILE A 483 8.35 -23.53 4.70
CA ILE A 483 8.03 -22.40 5.60
C ILE A 483 6.51 -22.15 5.72
N MET A 484 5.69 -22.63 4.79
CA MET A 484 4.25 -22.33 4.77
C MET A 484 3.46 -22.73 6.02
N PRO A 485 3.79 -23.82 6.75
CA PRO A 485 3.25 -24.08 8.09
C PRO A 485 3.39 -22.89 9.06
N LEU A 486 4.55 -22.24 9.08
CA LEU A 486 4.78 -21.06 9.91
C LEU A 486 3.94 -19.86 9.44
N VAL A 487 3.68 -19.74 8.14
CA VAL A 487 2.76 -18.71 7.59
C VAL A 487 1.32 -18.94 8.07
N VAL A 488 0.84 -20.19 8.12
CA VAL A 488 -0.47 -20.52 8.70
C VAL A 488 -0.55 -20.06 10.16
N LEU A 489 0.46 -20.39 10.96
CA LEU A 489 0.56 -19.96 12.37
C LEU A 489 0.58 -18.44 12.52
N LEU A 490 1.26 -17.72 11.61
CA LEU A 490 1.24 -16.25 11.59
C LEU A 490 -0.18 -15.70 11.39
N PHE A 491 -0.94 -16.22 10.43
CA PHE A 491 -2.32 -15.77 10.18
C PHE A 491 -3.24 -16.04 11.38
N LEU A 492 -3.15 -17.23 11.96
CA LEU A 492 -3.97 -17.60 13.11
C LEU A 492 -3.60 -16.79 14.37
N SER A 493 -2.30 -16.59 14.62
CA SER A 493 -1.82 -15.86 15.80
C SER A 493 -2.02 -14.35 15.73
N MET A 494 -2.30 -13.76 14.57
CA MET A 494 -2.58 -12.33 14.46
C MET A 494 -4.06 -11.96 14.62
N LEU A 495 -4.97 -12.93 14.66
CA LEU A 495 -6.42 -12.68 14.75
C LEU A 495 -6.81 -11.72 15.90
N PRO A 496 -6.30 -11.87 17.15
CA PRO A 496 -6.64 -10.93 18.22
C PRO A 496 -6.13 -9.50 18.01
N LEU A 497 -5.13 -9.30 17.15
CA LEU A 497 -4.53 -7.98 16.89
C LEU A 497 -5.37 -7.12 15.93
N HIS A 498 -6.38 -7.72 15.30
CA HIS A 498 -7.28 -7.09 14.34
C HIS A 498 -8.72 -7.01 14.86
N SER A 499 -8.92 -6.98 16.18
CA SER A 499 -10.23 -6.96 16.83
C SER A 499 -11.08 -5.72 16.51
N ASP A 500 -10.47 -4.66 15.97
CA ASP A 500 -11.15 -3.48 15.45
C ASP A 500 -11.92 -3.74 14.14
N ARG A 501 -11.62 -4.83 13.44
CA ARG A 501 -12.15 -5.18 12.12
C ARG A 501 -12.51 -6.66 12.04
N ALA A 502 -13.70 -7.02 12.51
CA ALA A 502 -14.22 -8.39 12.49
C ALA A 502 -14.23 -9.02 11.08
N ASP A 503 -14.49 -8.20 10.05
CA ASP A 503 -14.41 -8.60 8.64
C ASP A 503 -12.99 -9.04 8.24
N ARG A 504 -11.95 -8.35 8.73
CA ARG A 504 -10.55 -8.71 8.51
C ARG A 504 -10.15 -9.94 9.31
N GLN A 505 -10.59 -10.08 10.56
CA GLN A 505 -10.33 -11.28 11.35
C GLN A 505 -10.87 -12.53 10.64
N LYS A 506 -12.10 -12.47 10.15
CA LYS A 506 -12.71 -13.55 9.37
C LYS A 506 -11.93 -13.85 8.10
N ALA A 507 -11.52 -12.82 7.36
CA ALA A 507 -10.69 -12.98 6.17
C ALA A 507 -9.36 -13.68 6.47
N MET A 508 -8.66 -13.25 7.54
CA MET A 508 -7.39 -13.84 7.96
C MET A 508 -7.53 -15.30 8.40
N LEU A 509 -8.62 -15.63 9.11
CA LEU A 509 -8.91 -17.00 9.53
C LEU A 509 -9.14 -17.91 8.32
N LEU A 510 -10.05 -17.53 7.41
CA LEU A 510 -10.29 -18.27 6.17
C LEU A 510 -9.03 -18.38 5.30
N ASN A 511 -8.18 -17.36 5.35
CA ASN A 511 -6.93 -17.36 4.61
C ASN A 511 -5.89 -18.31 5.19
N ALA A 512 -5.82 -18.47 6.51
CA ALA A 512 -5.01 -19.50 7.14
C ALA A 512 -5.41 -20.90 6.64
N ILE A 513 -6.72 -21.17 6.60
CA ILE A 513 -7.27 -22.44 6.09
C ILE A 513 -6.94 -22.63 4.60
N ARG A 514 -7.08 -21.56 3.80
CA ARG A 514 -6.69 -21.57 2.38
C ARG A 514 -5.21 -21.92 2.20
N ILE A 515 -4.33 -21.35 3.00
CA ILE A 515 -2.88 -21.60 2.92
C ILE A 515 -2.57 -23.05 3.34
N TYR A 516 -3.14 -23.51 4.45
CA TYR A 516 -2.95 -24.88 4.92
C TYR A 516 -3.37 -25.90 3.85
N LYS A 517 -4.52 -25.68 3.22
CA LYS A 517 -4.99 -26.49 2.09
C LYS A 517 -3.98 -26.56 0.95
N PHE A 518 -3.59 -25.41 0.38
CA PHE A 518 -2.84 -25.38 -0.88
C PHE A 518 -1.32 -25.58 -0.76
N TYR A 519 -0.75 -25.45 0.44
CA TYR A 519 0.70 -25.46 0.62
C TYR A 519 1.21 -26.43 1.69
N VAL A 520 0.34 -26.96 2.56
CA VAL A 520 0.75 -27.85 3.66
C VAL A 520 0.20 -29.27 3.45
N LEU A 521 -1.05 -29.39 2.99
CA LEU A 521 -1.66 -30.69 2.65
C LEU A 521 -1.30 -31.17 1.24
N ASP A 522 -1.31 -30.26 0.27
CA ASP A 522 -0.93 -30.50 -1.14
C ASP A 522 0.59 -30.43 -1.33
#